data_AF-W4LNF9-F1
#
_entry.id   AF-W4LNF9-F1
#
_cell.length_a   1.000
_cell.length_b   1.000
_cell.length_c   1.000
_cell.angle_alpha   90.00
_cell.angle_beta   90.00
_cell.angle_gamma   90.00
#
_symmetry.space_group_name_H-M   'P 1'
#
loop_
_entity.id
_entity.type
_entity.pdbx_description
1 polymer ?
#
loop_
_entity_poly.entity_id
_entity_poly.type
_entity_poly.pdbx_seq_one_letter_code
_entity_poly.pdbx_strand_id
1 'polypeptide(L)'
;VRGIQYLLRDENWATPGLVLEPPEIETGHDEVRIRLSGAIRLDDIDFAVTGEIRAQASGWLKYRMTGRSSSRFAANRIGFTLLHPTPGCVGIPLQVEHVDGTQETTRFPVAISPSQPVFDIRTLTYTPSSSVEVMCRLLSQMPDGSGQPFEMEDQRNWSDASYKTYAGSLLAPLPMAVNEGDVFEQVVTIRCIRRAATAPAVVSKAHACTLAIGSPTPIKVPPLGLAVPLDGAAGALAAVHRLVAVRPHHLTAYIQADATSLTDETAILKQLSQRLAAPVHLEIELPGRDAPDIELDRVAAVCQAHHLSPAAVLACPAAYLKSYQPQEVWPDVPPLADIYDAARRAFPNARIGGGMLSYFTELNRKWPPAEHMDFISHTISPIVHAADDVTVMENLTTLASMAATITERLADIEYRIGPTALSMRHNPYGTETIANTDNQRIAMADADPRERGLFAAAWALGLVASMQSREIGSLTLFAASGPSSVLHVTGERYQPWFDDTPDAVVRPVFHVIRGLTAQASHPIRNVALDGPCANRVAAFCIGPSGLTIWLANRAR
;
A
#
# COMPACT_ATOMS: atom_id res chain seq x y z
N VAL A 1 5.25 12.57 -15.02
CA VAL A 1 6.21 11.65 -14.38
C VAL A 1 6.68 12.27 -13.06
N ARG A 2 6.57 11.54 -11.95
CA ARG A 2 6.94 12.01 -10.60
C ARG A 2 8.27 11.42 -10.09
N GLY A 3 8.75 10.33 -10.70
CA GLY A 3 9.99 9.68 -10.32
C GLY A 3 10.55 8.83 -11.47
N ILE A 4 11.88 8.76 -11.53
CA ILE A 4 12.63 7.91 -12.46
C ILE A 4 13.74 7.27 -11.64
N GLN A 5 13.84 5.95 -11.67
CA GLN A 5 14.86 5.20 -10.94
C GLN A 5 15.48 4.17 -11.85
N TYR A 6 16.80 3.99 -11.75
CA TYR A 6 17.51 2.87 -12.36
C TYR A 6 17.86 1.89 -11.24
N LEU A 7 17.38 0.66 -11.33
CA LEU A 7 17.45 -0.30 -10.23
C LEU A 7 17.72 -1.72 -10.71
N LEU A 8 18.09 -2.56 -9.75
CA LEU A 8 18.19 -4.01 -9.88
C LEU A 8 17.27 -4.63 -8.83
N ARG A 9 16.52 -5.67 -9.22
CA ARG A 9 15.77 -6.55 -8.31
C ARG A 9 16.41 -7.94 -8.38
N ASP A 10 16.80 -8.48 -7.24
CA ASP A 10 17.32 -9.84 -7.15
C ASP A 10 16.21 -10.89 -7.38
N GLU A 11 16.55 -12.17 -7.26
CA GLU A 11 15.61 -13.29 -7.41
C GLU A 11 14.45 -13.29 -6.38
N ASN A 12 14.63 -12.61 -5.24
CA ASN A 12 13.65 -12.49 -4.16
C ASN A 12 12.88 -11.16 -4.19
N TRP A 13 12.99 -10.40 -5.29
CA TRP A 13 12.43 -9.06 -5.45
C TRP A 13 12.96 -8.00 -4.48
N ALA A 14 14.05 -8.26 -3.75
CA ALA A 14 14.73 -7.22 -2.97
C ALA A 14 15.32 -6.18 -3.92
N THR A 15 15.52 -4.95 -3.44
CA THR A 15 16.16 -3.87 -4.23
C THR A 15 17.47 -3.48 -3.55
N PRO A 16 18.59 -4.13 -3.89
CA PRO A 16 19.87 -3.74 -3.37
C PRO A 16 20.17 -2.27 -3.70
N GLY A 17 20.73 -1.53 -2.74
CA GLY A 17 20.93 -0.09 -2.87
C GLY A 17 21.95 0.25 -3.95
N LEU A 18 21.59 1.16 -4.86
CA LEU A 18 22.55 1.80 -5.75
C LEU A 18 23.30 2.90 -5.00
N VAL A 19 24.59 2.67 -4.76
CA VAL A 19 25.48 3.67 -4.16
C VAL A 19 26.13 4.47 -5.28
N LEU A 20 25.78 5.74 -5.36
CA LEU A 20 26.34 6.68 -6.33
C LEU A 20 27.56 7.40 -5.74
N GLU A 21 28.58 7.60 -6.58
CA GLU A 21 29.62 8.59 -6.34
C GLU A 21 29.04 10.01 -6.48
N PRO A 22 29.71 11.06 -5.94
CA PRO A 22 29.28 12.42 -6.15
C PRO A 22 29.14 12.75 -7.65
N PRO A 23 27.97 13.25 -8.10
CA PRO A 23 27.72 13.48 -9.51
C PRO A 23 28.57 14.63 -10.06
N GLU A 24 29.04 14.52 -11.30
CA GLU A 24 29.61 15.65 -12.04
C GLU A 24 28.48 16.45 -12.69
N ILE A 25 28.40 17.75 -12.39
CA ILE A 25 27.33 18.61 -12.89
C ILE A 25 27.92 19.73 -13.75
N GLU A 26 27.52 19.77 -15.01
CA GLU A 26 27.81 20.85 -15.96
C GLU A 26 26.53 21.64 -16.22
N THR A 27 26.53 22.93 -15.87
CA THR A 27 25.40 23.83 -16.11
C THR A 27 25.75 24.82 -17.21
N GLY A 28 25.04 24.74 -18.33
CA GLY A 28 25.06 25.73 -19.40
C GLY A 28 23.84 26.66 -19.36
N HIS A 29 23.70 27.51 -20.39
CA HIS A 29 22.59 28.45 -20.48
C HIS A 29 21.22 27.75 -20.66
N ASP A 30 21.15 26.76 -21.57
CA ASP A 30 19.89 26.07 -21.92
C ASP A 30 19.90 24.57 -21.60
N GLU A 31 20.98 24.08 -20.99
CA GLU A 31 21.17 22.65 -20.70
C GLU A 31 21.89 22.44 -19.37
N VAL A 32 21.43 21.45 -18.61
CA VAL A 32 22.16 20.85 -17.49
C VAL A 32 22.52 19.43 -17.87
N ARG A 33 23.78 19.07 -17.67
CA ARG A 33 24.30 17.72 -17.85
C ARG A 33 24.82 17.19 -16.52
N ILE A 34 24.42 15.99 -16.17
CA ILE A 34 24.83 15.30 -14.93
C ILE A 34 25.44 13.96 -15.34
N ARG A 35 26.68 13.69 -14.96
CA ARG A 35 27.29 12.36 -15.09
C ARG A 35 27.24 11.63 -13.77
N LEU A 36 26.94 10.34 -13.84
CA LEU A 36 26.75 9.46 -12.71
C LEU A 36 27.68 8.26 -12.84
N SER A 37 28.28 7.87 -11.72
CA SER A 37 29.00 6.61 -11.51
C SER A 37 28.55 6.03 -10.18
N GLY A 38 28.55 4.71 -10.07
CA GLY A 38 28.16 4.02 -8.86
C GLY A 38 28.17 2.51 -9.01
N ALA A 39 27.73 1.81 -7.98
CA ALA A 39 27.61 0.36 -8.02
C ALA A 39 26.47 -0.12 -7.12
N ILE A 40 25.95 -1.29 -7.47
CA ILE A 40 25.06 -2.09 -6.65
C ILE A 40 25.87 -3.29 -6.17
N ARG A 41 26.01 -3.45 -4.86
CA ARG A 41 26.74 -4.57 -4.24
C ARG A 41 25.94 -5.18 -3.10
N LEU A 42 25.65 -6.47 -3.22
CA LEU A 42 24.99 -7.27 -2.19
C LEU A 42 25.24 -8.75 -2.48
N ASP A 43 25.77 -9.49 -1.51
CA ASP A 43 26.10 -10.91 -1.65
C ASP A 43 26.91 -11.17 -2.95
N ASP A 44 26.37 -11.98 -3.87
CA ASP A 44 27.01 -12.32 -5.15
C ASP A 44 26.86 -11.23 -6.22
N ILE A 45 26.10 -10.16 -5.98
CA ILE A 45 25.86 -9.08 -6.93
C ILE A 45 27.02 -8.08 -6.84
N ASP A 46 27.77 -7.91 -7.94
CA ASP A 46 28.67 -6.78 -8.18
C ASP A 46 28.35 -6.16 -9.54
N PHE A 47 27.62 -5.05 -9.52
CA PHE A 47 27.05 -4.43 -10.71
C PHE A 47 27.41 -2.94 -10.77
N ALA A 48 28.35 -2.60 -11.64
CA ALA A 48 28.80 -1.23 -11.86
C ALA A 48 27.80 -0.47 -12.73
N VAL A 49 27.55 0.80 -12.40
CA VAL A 49 26.59 1.66 -13.08
C VAL A 49 27.25 2.96 -13.48
N THR A 50 27.07 3.36 -14.74
CA THR A 50 27.44 4.68 -15.25
C THR A 50 26.26 5.31 -15.98
N GLY A 51 26.22 6.63 -16.07
CA GLY A 51 25.16 7.28 -16.82
C GLY A 51 25.31 8.78 -17.02
N GLU A 52 24.43 9.31 -17.86
CA GLU A 52 24.32 10.73 -18.17
C GLU A 52 22.83 11.15 -18.14
N ILE A 53 22.55 12.24 -17.43
CA ILE A 53 21.26 12.93 -17.46
C ILE A 53 21.46 14.25 -18.17
N ARG A 54 20.63 14.55 -19.16
CA ARG A 54 20.61 15.83 -19.87
C ARG A 54 19.23 16.44 -19.77
N ALA A 55 19.14 17.64 -19.23
CA ALA A 55 17.90 18.41 -19.11
C ALA A 55 18.06 19.71 -19.90
N GLN A 56 17.06 20.07 -20.72
CA GLN A 56 17.08 21.28 -21.52
C GLN A 56 15.88 22.17 -21.21
N ALA A 57 16.07 23.50 -21.33
CA ALA A 57 15.02 24.50 -21.11
C ALA A 57 13.79 24.31 -22.03
N SER A 58 13.95 23.61 -23.15
CA SER A 58 12.88 23.23 -24.09
C SER A 58 11.87 22.21 -23.53
N GLY A 59 12.06 21.73 -22.30
CA GLY A 59 11.23 20.67 -21.71
C GLY A 59 11.69 19.27 -22.08
N TRP A 60 12.93 19.11 -22.57
CA TRP A 60 13.52 17.81 -22.85
C TRP A 60 14.37 17.29 -21.72
N LEU A 61 14.22 16.02 -21.40
CA LEU A 61 14.98 15.34 -20.38
C LEU A 61 15.37 13.96 -20.91
N LYS A 62 16.65 13.62 -20.88
CA LYS A 62 17.16 12.30 -21.29
C LYS A 62 18.01 11.70 -20.21
N TYR A 63 17.72 10.47 -19.85
CA TYR A 63 18.56 9.61 -19.04
C TYR A 63 19.15 8.55 -19.96
N ARG A 64 20.46 8.33 -19.87
CA ARG A 64 21.15 7.17 -20.43
C ARG A 64 21.91 6.50 -19.30
N MET A 65 21.66 5.22 -19.06
CA MET A 65 22.35 4.44 -18.05
C MET A 65 22.92 3.18 -18.69
N THR A 66 24.13 2.82 -18.27
CA THR A 66 24.80 1.58 -18.63
C THR A 66 25.18 0.86 -17.35
N GLY A 67 24.62 -0.33 -17.16
CA GLY A 67 25.02 -1.25 -16.09
C GLY A 67 25.91 -2.36 -16.63
N ARG A 68 26.96 -2.73 -15.90
CA ARG A 68 27.88 -3.81 -16.25
C ARG A 68 28.04 -4.75 -15.06
N SER A 69 27.86 -6.03 -15.30
CA SER A 69 28.10 -7.05 -14.27
C SER A 69 29.58 -7.42 -14.19
N SER A 70 30.11 -7.48 -12.98
CA SER A 70 31.44 -8.03 -12.64
C SER A 70 31.35 -9.41 -12.00
N SER A 71 30.14 -9.94 -11.83
CA SER A 71 29.89 -11.24 -11.21
C SER A 71 28.73 -11.97 -11.91
N ARG A 72 28.45 -13.20 -11.49
CA ARG A 72 27.29 -13.98 -11.94
C ARG A 72 26.23 -14.00 -10.85
N PHE A 73 24.98 -13.70 -11.21
CA PHE A 73 23.84 -13.74 -10.27
C PHE A 73 22.50 -13.90 -11.02
N ALA A 74 21.42 -14.06 -10.27
CA ALA A 74 20.05 -14.10 -10.78
C ALA A 74 19.31 -12.78 -10.45
N ALA A 75 18.53 -12.27 -11.40
CA ALA A 75 17.78 -11.03 -11.20
C ALA A 75 16.36 -11.12 -11.79
N ASN A 76 15.38 -10.59 -11.08
CA ASN A 76 14.03 -10.44 -11.61
C ASN A 76 13.89 -9.18 -12.49
N ARG A 77 14.75 -8.17 -12.28
CA ARG A 77 14.72 -6.94 -13.07
C ARG A 77 16.05 -6.21 -13.03
N ILE A 78 16.47 -5.68 -14.18
CA ILE A 78 17.51 -4.65 -14.27
C ILE A 78 16.99 -3.57 -15.20
N GLY A 79 16.92 -2.33 -14.70
CA GLY A 79 16.62 -1.19 -15.56
C GLY A 79 15.83 -0.06 -14.92
N PHE A 80 15.33 0.80 -15.80
CA PHE A 80 14.53 1.94 -15.45
C PHE A 80 13.12 1.56 -14.99
N THR A 81 12.66 2.33 -14.02
CA THR A 81 11.25 2.50 -13.67
C THR A 81 10.87 3.98 -13.75
N LEU A 82 9.68 4.26 -14.28
CA LEU A 82 9.10 5.59 -14.38
C LEU A 82 7.77 5.60 -13.64
N LEU A 83 7.57 6.57 -12.75
CA LEU A 83 6.33 6.72 -12.00
C LEU A 83 5.46 7.82 -12.60
N HIS A 84 4.25 7.46 -13.00
CA HIS A 84 3.21 8.35 -13.48
C HIS A 84 2.24 8.61 -12.31
N PRO A 85 2.14 9.85 -11.79
CA PRO A 85 1.33 10.13 -10.59
C PRO A 85 -0.15 9.83 -10.86
N THR A 86 -0.86 9.33 -9.85
CA THR A 86 -2.31 9.12 -9.93
C THR A 86 -3.05 10.45 -10.21
N PRO A 87 -2.78 11.56 -9.48
CA PRO A 87 -3.31 12.88 -9.86
C PRO A 87 -2.91 13.27 -11.27
N GLY A 88 -3.90 13.60 -12.10
CA GLY A 88 -3.70 13.98 -13.49
C GLY A 88 -3.53 12.83 -14.48
N CYS A 89 -3.42 11.57 -14.04
CA CYS A 89 -3.36 10.43 -14.98
C CYS A 89 -4.61 9.55 -14.98
N VAL A 90 -5.32 9.35 -13.86
CA VAL A 90 -6.49 8.44 -13.83
C VAL A 90 -7.52 8.77 -14.91
N GLY A 91 -7.85 7.80 -15.76
CA GLY A 91 -8.89 7.89 -16.79
C GLY A 91 -8.55 8.71 -18.04
N ILE A 92 -7.39 9.40 -18.08
CA ILE A 92 -7.05 10.23 -19.25
C ILE A 92 -6.66 9.37 -20.45
N PRO A 93 -6.86 9.86 -21.69
CA PRO A 93 -6.36 9.21 -22.89
C PRO A 93 -4.85 9.02 -22.87
N LEU A 94 -4.41 7.85 -23.33
CA LEU A 94 -3.02 7.44 -23.46
C LEU A 94 -2.80 6.93 -24.89
N GLN A 95 -1.82 7.52 -25.57
CA GLN A 95 -1.35 7.02 -26.86
C GLN A 95 -0.07 6.21 -26.63
N VAL A 96 -0.03 5.01 -27.18
CA VAL A 96 1.08 4.06 -27.05
C VAL A 96 1.63 3.75 -28.44
N GLU A 97 2.92 3.96 -28.63
CA GLU A 97 3.68 3.32 -29.72
C GLU A 97 4.31 2.06 -29.12
N HIS A 98 4.07 0.90 -29.73
CA HIS A 98 4.69 -0.35 -29.32
C HIS A 98 6.07 -0.53 -29.96
N VAL A 99 6.87 -1.47 -29.44
CA VAL A 99 8.22 -1.74 -29.94
C VAL A 99 8.27 -2.20 -31.41
N ASP A 100 7.17 -2.76 -31.92
CA ASP A 100 6.99 -3.17 -33.33
C ASP A 100 6.53 -2.01 -34.24
N GLY A 101 6.29 -0.82 -33.67
CA GLY A 101 5.84 0.38 -34.36
C GLY A 101 4.32 0.52 -34.48
N THR A 102 3.53 -0.46 -34.03
CA THR A 102 2.07 -0.35 -33.96
C THR A 102 1.66 0.74 -32.97
N GLN A 103 0.46 1.30 -33.17
CA GLN A 103 -0.08 2.39 -32.36
C GLN A 103 -1.36 1.93 -31.70
N GLU A 104 -1.50 2.21 -30.40
CA GLU A 104 -2.68 1.94 -29.61
C GLU A 104 -3.17 3.25 -28.95
N THR A 105 -4.47 3.51 -29.07
CA THR A 105 -5.15 4.52 -28.24
C THR A 105 -5.89 3.81 -27.11
N THR A 106 -5.46 4.07 -25.89
CA THR A 106 -6.04 3.50 -24.67
C THR A 106 -6.23 4.59 -23.60
N ARG A 107 -6.36 4.20 -22.33
CA ARG A 107 -6.45 5.11 -21.18
C ARG A 107 -5.67 4.55 -20.01
N PHE A 108 -5.23 5.44 -19.13
CA PHE A 108 -4.88 5.04 -17.77
C PHE A 108 -6.15 4.49 -17.07
N PRO A 109 -6.11 3.27 -16.50
CA PRO A 109 -7.28 2.65 -15.89
C PRO A 109 -7.98 3.51 -14.83
N VAL A 110 -9.32 3.59 -14.86
CA VAL A 110 -10.07 4.23 -13.77
C VAL A 110 -10.10 3.30 -12.56
N ALA A 111 -10.73 2.13 -12.74
CA ALA A 111 -10.58 1.01 -11.83
C ALA A 111 -9.15 0.45 -11.88
N ILE A 112 -8.69 -0.06 -10.75
CA ILE A 112 -7.32 -0.55 -10.60
C ILE A 112 -7.19 -1.84 -11.43
N SER A 113 -6.27 -1.83 -12.39
CA SER A 113 -6.02 -3.02 -13.21
C SER A 113 -5.22 -4.07 -12.43
N PRO A 114 -5.69 -5.32 -12.29
CA PRO A 114 -4.92 -6.36 -11.59
C PRO A 114 -3.70 -6.86 -12.37
N SER A 115 -3.71 -6.66 -13.69
CA SER A 115 -2.64 -6.98 -14.65
C SER A 115 -2.05 -5.73 -15.28
N GLN A 116 -1.01 -5.91 -16.09
CA GLN A 116 -0.37 -4.82 -16.82
C GLN A 116 -1.40 -4.17 -17.76
N PRO A 117 -1.63 -2.84 -17.65
CA PRO A 117 -2.55 -2.16 -18.56
C PRO A 117 -2.02 -2.05 -19.99
N VAL A 118 -0.69 -2.03 -20.16
CA VAL A 118 -0.03 -1.84 -21.45
C VAL A 118 1.27 -2.65 -21.49
N PHE A 119 1.46 -3.37 -22.59
CA PHE A 119 2.67 -4.17 -22.87
C PHE A 119 3.51 -3.54 -23.98
N ASP A 120 4.76 -4.00 -24.11
CA ASP A 120 5.62 -3.74 -25.27
C ASP A 120 5.78 -2.26 -25.64
N ILE A 121 5.96 -1.40 -24.64
CA ILE A 121 5.94 0.05 -24.77
C ILE A 121 7.25 0.57 -25.40
N ARG A 122 7.12 1.35 -26.48
CA ARG A 122 8.20 2.20 -27.03
C ARG A 122 8.01 3.66 -26.66
N THR A 123 6.80 4.19 -26.81
CA THR A 123 6.47 5.60 -26.49
C THR A 123 5.13 5.68 -25.78
N LEU A 124 5.03 6.49 -24.73
CA LEU A 124 3.78 6.88 -24.09
C LEU A 124 3.55 8.38 -24.29
N THR A 125 2.38 8.79 -24.78
CA THR A 125 1.99 10.19 -24.92
C THR A 125 0.66 10.46 -24.24
N TYR A 126 0.61 11.42 -23.33
CA TYR A 126 -0.58 11.77 -22.56
C TYR A 126 -0.56 13.23 -22.11
N THR A 127 -1.73 13.77 -21.76
CA THR A 127 -1.91 15.18 -21.37
C THR A 127 -2.41 15.25 -19.92
N PRO A 128 -1.51 15.29 -18.91
CA PRO A 128 -1.92 15.24 -17.51
C PRO A 128 -2.61 16.51 -17.01
N SER A 129 -2.51 17.60 -17.76
CA SER A 129 -3.25 18.85 -17.55
C SER A 129 -3.52 19.52 -18.89
N SER A 130 -4.46 20.46 -18.95
CA SER A 130 -4.81 21.17 -20.19
C SER A 130 -3.64 21.94 -20.82
N SER A 131 -2.57 22.23 -20.07
CA SER A 131 -1.46 23.06 -20.50
C SER A 131 -0.19 22.28 -20.88
N VAL A 132 -0.12 20.98 -20.61
CA VAL A 132 1.10 20.18 -20.80
C VAL A 132 0.76 18.82 -21.41
N GLU A 133 1.44 18.50 -22.51
CA GLU A 133 1.54 17.14 -23.04
C GLU A 133 2.89 16.55 -22.65
N VAL A 134 2.90 15.27 -22.26
CA VAL A 134 4.09 14.52 -21.88
C VAL A 134 4.25 13.37 -22.84
N MET A 135 5.43 13.28 -23.47
CA MET A 135 5.86 12.14 -24.27
C MET A 135 7.06 11.48 -23.60
N CYS A 136 6.97 10.16 -23.36
CA CYS A 136 8.04 9.35 -22.79
C CYS A 136 8.45 8.28 -23.81
N ARG A 137 9.66 8.37 -24.36
CA ARG A 137 10.25 7.35 -25.23
C ARG A 137 11.24 6.49 -24.46
N LEU A 138 11.10 5.18 -24.59
CA LEU A 138 11.76 4.17 -23.77
C LEU A 138 12.56 3.22 -24.67
N LEU A 139 13.85 3.08 -24.40
CA LEU A 139 14.75 2.19 -25.12
C LEU A 139 15.51 1.35 -24.09
N SER A 140 15.51 0.03 -24.29
CA SER A 140 16.32 -0.89 -23.52
C SER A 140 16.72 -2.08 -24.39
N GLN A 141 17.92 -2.60 -24.16
CA GLN A 141 18.47 -3.78 -24.81
C GLN A 141 19.02 -4.74 -23.75
N MET A 142 18.84 -6.03 -23.99
CA MET A 142 19.48 -7.10 -23.25
C MET A 142 20.94 -7.27 -23.68
N PRO A 143 21.79 -7.94 -22.88
CA PRO A 143 23.20 -8.17 -23.21
C PRO A 143 23.43 -8.93 -24.52
N ASP A 144 22.50 -9.81 -24.91
CA ASP A 144 22.52 -10.56 -26.17
C ASP A 144 22.05 -9.73 -27.38
N GLY A 145 21.74 -8.45 -27.19
CA GLY A 145 21.23 -7.54 -28.21
C GLY A 145 19.73 -7.65 -28.48
N SER A 146 19.03 -8.58 -27.82
CA SER A 146 17.56 -8.65 -27.90
C SER A 146 16.91 -7.43 -27.23
N GLY A 147 15.69 -7.10 -27.66
CA GLY A 147 14.95 -6.00 -27.06
C GLY A 147 14.48 -6.35 -25.64
N GLN A 148 14.55 -5.40 -24.72
CA GLN A 148 13.92 -5.50 -23.41
C GLN A 148 12.73 -4.53 -23.36
N PRO A 149 11.50 -4.96 -23.69
CA PRO A 149 10.35 -4.07 -23.73
C PRO A 149 10.03 -3.50 -22.34
N PHE A 150 9.38 -2.34 -22.34
CA PHE A 150 8.79 -1.77 -21.13
C PHE A 150 7.32 -2.18 -21.03
N GLU A 151 6.84 -2.36 -19.82
CA GLU A 151 5.42 -2.60 -19.52
C GLU A 151 4.93 -1.61 -18.47
N MET A 152 3.62 -1.43 -18.40
CA MET A 152 2.97 -0.63 -17.37
C MET A 152 2.34 -1.53 -16.31
N GLU A 153 2.45 -1.14 -15.05
CA GLU A 153 1.71 -1.70 -13.93
C GLU A 153 0.94 -0.60 -13.21
N ASP A 154 -0.26 -0.94 -12.76
CA ASP A 154 -1.04 -0.09 -11.88
C ASP A 154 -0.63 -0.33 -10.42
N GLN A 155 0.26 0.51 -9.89
CA GLN A 155 0.81 0.28 -8.56
C GLN A 155 -0.17 0.60 -7.43
N ARG A 156 -1.36 1.14 -7.76
CA ARG A 156 -2.43 1.34 -6.79
C ARG A 156 -2.89 0.02 -6.17
N ASN A 157 -2.61 -1.12 -6.83
CA ASN A 157 -2.77 -2.45 -6.21
C ASN A 157 -2.05 -2.55 -4.85
N TRP A 158 -0.82 -2.04 -4.77
CA TRP A 158 0.02 -2.03 -3.56
C TRP A 158 -0.13 -0.75 -2.74
N SER A 159 -1.24 -0.02 -2.93
CA SER A 159 -1.45 1.31 -2.35
C SER A 159 -0.43 2.38 -2.74
N ASP A 160 0.33 2.18 -3.81
CA ASP A 160 1.20 3.22 -4.33
C ASP A 160 0.44 4.18 -5.26
N ALA A 161 0.59 5.48 -5.03
CA ALA A 161 -0.12 6.51 -5.79
C ALA A 161 0.43 6.75 -7.22
N SER A 162 0.76 5.70 -7.96
CA SER A 162 1.26 5.77 -9.33
C SER A 162 0.89 4.61 -10.24
N TYR A 163 0.94 4.86 -11.54
CA TYR A 163 1.25 3.82 -12.53
C TYR A 163 2.77 3.77 -12.71
N LYS A 164 3.33 2.57 -12.86
CA LYS A 164 4.76 2.37 -13.07
C LYS A 164 5.00 1.79 -14.44
N THR A 165 5.85 2.43 -15.21
CA THR A 165 6.41 1.86 -16.43
C THR A 165 7.79 1.30 -16.12
N TYR A 166 8.08 0.05 -16.41
CA TYR A 166 9.34 -0.62 -16.04
C TYR A 166 9.93 -1.44 -17.18
N ALA A 167 11.26 -1.59 -17.20
CA ALA A 167 11.95 -2.45 -18.16
C ALA A 167 11.85 -3.94 -17.75
N GLY A 168 11.69 -4.81 -18.75
CA GLY A 168 11.65 -6.26 -18.58
C GLY A 168 10.24 -6.78 -18.33
N SER A 169 9.75 -7.63 -19.24
CA SER A 169 8.39 -8.17 -19.21
C SER A 169 8.17 -9.14 -18.05
N LEU A 170 6.99 -9.06 -17.40
CA LEU A 170 6.56 -10.07 -16.42
C LEU A 170 6.08 -11.39 -17.07
N LEU A 171 6.02 -11.46 -18.40
CA LEU A 171 5.76 -12.69 -19.15
C LEU A 171 7.05 -13.42 -19.54
N ALA A 172 8.21 -12.77 -19.41
CA ALA A 172 9.50 -13.42 -19.64
C ALA A 172 9.84 -14.39 -18.49
N PRO A 173 10.67 -15.42 -18.73
CA PRO A 173 11.17 -16.28 -17.65
C PRO A 173 11.90 -15.47 -16.58
N LEU A 174 11.53 -15.69 -15.31
CA LEU A 174 12.13 -15.06 -14.15
C LEU A 174 12.59 -16.14 -13.14
N PRO A 175 13.71 -15.92 -12.42
CA PRO A 175 14.68 -14.84 -12.63
C PRO A 175 15.51 -15.05 -13.91
N MET A 176 16.05 -13.95 -14.46
CA MET A 176 17.01 -14.03 -15.57
C MET A 176 18.44 -14.26 -15.03
N ALA A 177 19.24 -15.03 -15.77
CA ALA A 177 20.66 -15.21 -15.46
C ALA A 177 21.47 -14.00 -15.95
N VAL A 178 22.28 -13.41 -15.07
CA VAL A 178 23.24 -12.36 -15.40
C VAL A 178 24.64 -12.93 -15.29
N ASN A 179 25.41 -12.84 -16.36
CA ASN A 179 26.78 -13.33 -16.43
C ASN A 179 27.78 -12.20 -16.22
N GLU A 180 29.00 -12.57 -15.79
CA GLU A 180 30.11 -11.63 -15.74
C GLU A 180 30.36 -11.05 -17.15
N GLY A 181 30.50 -9.72 -17.22
CA GLY A 181 30.71 -9.00 -18.46
C GLY A 181 29.42 -8.55 -19.18
N ASP A 182 28.25 -9.02 -18.76
CA ASP A 182 26.96 -8.58 -19.31
C ASP A 182 26.79 -7.06 -19.17
N VAL A 183 26.23 -6.43 -20.21
CA VAL A 183 26.00 -4.98 -20.29
C VAL A 183 24.54 -4.70 -20.59
N PHE A 184 23.93 -3.85 -19.76
CA PHE A 184 22.57 -3.38 -19.93
C PHE A 184 22.59 -1.89 -20.27
N GLU A 185 22.17 -1.52 -21.48
CA GLU A 185 22.07 -0.13 -21.91
C GLU A 185 20.62 0.30 -22.05
N GLN A 186 20.28 1.40 -21.39
CA GLN A 186 18.91 1.92 -21.41
C GLN A 186 18.87 3.42 -21.55
N VAL A 187 17.84 3.90 -22.25
CA VAL A 187 17.60 5.32 -22.49
C VAL A 187 16.14 5.64 -22.26
N VAL A 188 15.90 6.61 -21.38
CA VAL A 188 14.57 7.21 -21.17
C VAL A 188 14.63 8.65 -21.64
N THR A 189 13.74 9.03 -22.55
CA THR A 189 13.62 10.39 -23.04
C THR A 189 12.22 10.92 -22.76
N ILE A 190 12.13 12.05 -22.08
CA ILE A 190 10.88 12.75 -21.79
C ILE A 190 10.88 14.09 -22.52
N ARG A 191 9.77 14.41 -23.16
CA ARG A 191 9.46 15.73 -23.72
C ARG A 191 8.20 16.25 -23.02
N CYS A 192 8.31 17.39 -22.38
CA CYS A 192 7.20 18.16 -21.83
C CYS A 192 6.87 19.28 -22.81
N ILE A 193 5.77 19.13 -23.54
CA ILE A 193 5.36 20.06 -24.59
C ILE A 193 4.28 20.98 -24.01
N ARG A 194 4.56 22.29 -24.01
CA ARG A 194 3.57 23.28 -23.59
C ARG A 194 2.48 23.38 -24.66
N ARG A 195 1.23 23.14 -24.27
CA ARG A 195 0.08 23.34 -25.15
C ARG A 195 -0.36 24.80 -25.07
N ALA A 196 -0.84 25.36 -26.17
CA ALA A 196 -1.50 26.65 -26.16
C ALA A 196 -2.75 26.53 -25.29
N ALA A 197 -2.71 27.14 -24.09
CA ALA A 197 -3.84 27.14 -23.19
C ALA A 197 -4.90 28.13 -23.69
N THR A 198 -6.18 27.76 -23.67
CA THR A 198 -7.23 28.73 -23.37
C THR A 198 -6.88 29.34 -22.01
N ALA A 199 -6.91 30.68 -21.92
CA ALA A 199 -6.34 31.47 -20.83
C ALA A 199 -6.35 30.76 -19.46
N PRO A 200 -5.21 30.71 -18.73
CA PRO A 200 -5.20 30.12 -17.40
C PRO A 200 -6.19 30.87 -16.51
N ALA A 201 -6.90 30.16 -15.63
CA ALA A 201 -7.32 30.80 -14.39
C ALA A 201 -6.04 31.35 -13.74
N VAL A 202 -6.02 32.67 -13.49
CA VAL A 202 -4.91 33.36 -12.85
C VAL A 202 -4.63 32.65 -11.53
N VAL A 203 -3.51 31.91 -11.45
CA VAL A 203 -3.02 31.43 -10.16
C VAL A 203 -2.52 32.66 -9.43
N SER A 204 -3.37 33.15 -8.55
CA SER A 204 -3.10 34.31 -7.72
C SER A 204 -1.87 34.08 -6.82
N LYS A 205 -1.06 35.13 -6.64
CA LYS A 205 0.08 35.16 -5.72
C LYS A 205 -0.35 34.72 -4.32
N ALA A 206 0.41 33.79 -3.73
CA ALA A 206 0.47 33.44 -2.30
C ALA A 206 -0.78 33.84 -1.49
N HIS A 207 -1.93 33.21 -1.79
CA HIS A 207 -3.07 33.27 -0.90
C HIS A 207 -2.86 32.31 0.27
N ALA A 208 -3.34 32.71 1.45
CA ALA A 208 -3.38 31.88 2.63
C ALA A 208 -4.02 30.52 2.30
N CYS A 209 -3.62 29.47 3.01
CA CYS A 209 -4.34 28.19 2.93
C CYS A 209 -5.81 28.44 3.27
N THR A 210 -6.71 28.12 2.35
CA THR A 210 -8.15 28.21 2.61
C THR A 210 -8.76 26.82 2.63
N LEU A 211 -9.66 26.62 3.58
CA LEU A 211 -10.43 25.40 3.74
C LEU A 211 -11.90 25.76 3.58
N ALA A 212 -12.50 25.29 2.49
CA ALA A 212 -13.92 25.44 2.24
C ALA A 212 -14.65 24.19 2.71
N ILE A 213 -15.65 24.38 3.57
CA ILE A 213 -16.50 23.30 4.10
C ILE A 213 -17.72 23.19 3.19
N GLY A 214 -17.85 22.05 2.52
CA GLY A 214 -18.96 21.72 1.65
C GLY A 214 -20.19 21.21 2.39
N SER A 215 -21.15 20.71 1.62
CA SER A 215 -22.36 20.08 2.15
C SER A 215 -22.04 18.77 2.89
N PRO A 216 -22.90 18.34 3.83
CA PRO A 216 -22.83 16.99 4.36
C PRO A 216 -22.91 15.95 3.24
N THR A 217 -22.19 14.85 3.41
CA THR A 217 -22.23 13.67 2.53
C THR A 217 -23.01 12.55 3.23
N PRO A 218 -23.50 11.54 2.50
CA PRO A 218 -24.07 10.35 3.14
C PRO A 218 -23.02 9.50 3.86
N ILE A 219 -21.73 9.73 3.58
CA ILE A 219 -20.61 8.98 4.14
C ILE A 219 -20.38 9.42 5.58
N LYS A 220 -20.16 8.45 6.46
CA LYS A 220 -19.90 8.66 7.88
C LYS A 220 -18.46 8.30 8.22
N VAL A 221 -17.98 8.82 9.34
CA VAL A 221 -16.76 8.29 9.96
C VAL A 221 -17.02 6.81 10.30
N PRO A 222 -16.20 5.86 9.80
CA PRO A 222 -16.44 4.44 10.01
C PRO A 222 -16.26 4.08 11.50
N PRO A 223 -16.89 3.02 12.01
CA PRO A 223 -16.48 2.39 13.24
C PRO A 223 -15.00 2.01 13.19
N LEU A 224 -14.22 2.52 14.14
CA LEU A 224 -12.78 2.23 14.26
C LEU A 224 -12.51 1.16 15.32
N GLY A 225 -11.67 0.19 14.97
CA GLY A 225 -11.18 -0.86 15.85
C GLY A 225 -9.66 -0.93 15.94
N LEU A 226 -9.16 -1.75 16.85
CA LEU A 226 -7.74 -2.07 17.02
C LEU A 226 -7.47 -3.52 16.64
N ALA A 227 -6.31 -3.79 16.05
CA ALA A 227 -5.87 -5.14 15.77
C ALA A 227 -5.33 -5.82 17.03
N VAL A 228 -5.48 -7.14 17.09
CA VAL A 228 -4.77 -8.02 18.02
C VAL A 228 -4.00 -9.02 17.16
N PRO A 229 -2.67 -8.90 17.05
CA PRO A 229 -1.88 -9.84 16.25
C PRO A 229 -1.92 -11.24 16.88
N LEU A 230 -1.42 -12.24 16.14
CA LEU A 230 -1.21 -13.58 16.68
C LEU A 230 -0.36 -13.50 17.95
N ASP A 231 -0.74 -14.25 18.99
CA ASP A 231 -0.09 -14.27 20.30
C ASP A 231 0.01 -12.87 20.99
N GLY A 232 -0.75 -11.90 20.48
CA GLY A 232 -0.75 -10.53 20.95
C GLY A 232 -1.76 -10.25 22.06
N ALA A 233 -2.70 -11.17 22.33
CA ALA A 233 -3.80 -10.89 23.24
C ALA A 233 -3.31 -10.70 24.68
N ALA A 234 -2.32 -11.48 25.12
CA ALA A 234 -1.75 -11.37 26.47
C ALA A 234 -1.15 -9.99 26.73
N GLY A 235 -0.34 -9.48 25.80
CA GLY A 235 0.25 -8.14 25.88
C GLY A 235 -0.80 -7.03 25.89
N ALA A 236 -1.85 -7.17 25.06
CA ALA A 236 -2.97 -6.23 25.04
C ALA A 236 -3.76 -6.24 26.37
N LEU A 237 -4.01 -7.43 26.94
CA LEU A 237 -4.73 -7.57 28.21
C LEU A 237 -3.93 -6.98 29.38
N ALA A 238 -2.62 -7.19 29.42
CA ALA A 238 -1.75 -6.57 30.44
C ALA A 238 -1.84 -5.04 30.43
N ALA A 239 -2.00 -4.44 29.25
CA ALA A 239 -2.11 -3.00 29.07
C ALA A 239 -3.56 -2.47 28.96
N VAL A 240 -4.56 -3.32 29.26
CA VAL A 240 -5.98 -3.01 29.01
C VAL A 240 -6.46 -1.72 29.68
N HIS A 241 -5.95 -1.41 30.87
CA HIS A 241 -6.27 -0.19 31.62
C HIS A 241 -5.99 1.10 30.83
N ARG A 242 -5.04 1.09 29.89
CA ARG A 242 -4.75 2.20 28.97
C ARG A 242 -5.65 2.15 27.74
N LEU A 243 -5.88 0.95 27.20
CA LEU A 243 -6.68 0.74 25.99
C LEU A 243 -8.16 1.09 26.18
N VAL A 244 -8.71 0.98 27.40
CA VAL A 244 -10.09 1.39 27.73
C VAL A 244 -10.37 2.84 27.31
N ALA A 245 -9.37 3.73 27.39
CA ALA A 245 -9.53 5.12 27.02
C ALA A 245 -9.67 5.33 25.50
N VAL A 246 -9.25 4.38 24.65
CA VAL A 246 -9.43 4.44 23.19
C VAL A 246 -10.88 4.18 22.80
N ARG A 247 -11.59 3.33 23.56
CA ARG A 247 -12.96 2.88 23.26
C ARG A 247 -13.10 2.36 21.81
N PRO A 248 -12.34 1.32 21.41
CA PRO A 248 -12.47 0.76 20.08
C PRO A 248 -13.88 0.17 19.87
N HIS A 249 -14.43 0.30 18.67
CA HIS A 249 -15.74 -0.27 18.33
C HIS A 249 -15.68 -1.78 18.11
N HIS A 250 -14.51 -2.30 17.80
CA HIS A 250 -14.24 -3.72 17.62
C HIS A 250 -12.75 -4.01 17.82
N LEU A 251 -12.44 -5.28 18.06
CA LEU A 251 -11.08 -5.82 18.01
C LEU A 251 -11.00 -6.75 16.80
N THR A 252 -9.99 -6.61 15.94
CA THR A 252 -9.75 -7.59 14.87
C THR A 252 -8.60 -8.49 15.27
N ALA A 253 -8.91 -9.75 15.60
CA ALA A 253 -7.93 -10.71 16.09
C ALA A 253 -7.56 -11.70 14.98
N TYR A 254 -6.25 -11.92 14.81
CA TYR A 254 -5.74 -12.93 13.90
C TYR A 254 -5.58 -14.27 14.60
N ILE A 255 -6.04 -15.33 13.95
CA ILE A 255 -5.92 -16.69 14.44
C ILE A 255 -5.52 -17.59 13.27
N GLN A 256 -4.60 -18.52 13.54
CA GLN A 256 -4.37 -19.67 12.67
C GLN A 256 -5.16 -20.87 13.21
N ALA A 257 -5.92 -21.55 12.35
CA ALA A 257 -6.85 -22.60 12.79
C ALA A 257 -6.16 -23.84 13.40
N ASP A 258 -4.85 -23.98 13.22
CA ASP A 258 -4.02 -25.04 13.79
C ASP A 258 -2.99 -24.55 14.83
N ALA A 259 -3.07 -23.28 15.25
CA ALA A 259 -2.16 -22.73 16.27
C ALA A 259 -2.26 -23.53 17.57
N THR A 260 -1.10 -23.89 18.14
CA THR A 260 -1.02 -24.60 19.43
C THR A 260 -1.50 -23.74 20.60
N SER A 261 -1.37 -22.41 20.49
CA SER A 261 -1.82 -21.41 21.47
C SER A 261 -3.30 -21.02 21.34
N LEU A 262 -4.04 -21.58 20.38
CA LEU A 262 -5.41 -21.17 20.02
C LEU A 262 -6.35 -21.04 21.23
N THR A 263 -6.34 -22.03 22.11
CA THR A 263 -7.18 -22.07 23.32
C THR A 263 -6.88 -20.91 24.26
N ASP A 264 -5.60 -20.70 24.59
CA ASP A 264 -5.16 -19.65 25.52
C ASP A 264 -5.42 -18.27 24.93
N GLU A 265 -5.08 -18.05 23.65
CA GLU A 265 -5.34 -16.78 22.96
C GLU A 265 -6.83 -16.46 22.90
N THR A 266 -7.69 -17.45 22.62
CA THR A 266 -9.15 -17.25 22.57
C THR A 266 -9.71 -16.87 23.94
N ALA A 267 -9.22 -17.51 25.02
CA ALA A 267 -9.61 -17.17 26.38
C ALA A 267 -9.22 -15.74 26.76
N ILE A 268 -8.01 -15.31 26.39
CA ILE A 268 -7.51 -13.95 26.65
C ILE A 268 -8.25 -12.92 25.80
N LEU A 269 -8.51 -13.21 24.52
CA LEU A 269 -9.30 -12.36 23.63
C LEU A 269 -10.70 -12.10 24.18
N LYS A 270 -11.35 -13.12 24.75
CA LYS A 270 -12.64 -12.96 25.42
C LYS A 270 -12.56 -11.96 26.58
N GLN A 271 -11.56 -12.10 27.45
CA GLN A 271 -11.38 -11.19 28.58
C GLN A 271 -11.11 -9.75 28.11
N LEU A 272 -10.24 -9.59 27.10
CA LEU A 272 -9.92 -8.30 26.51
C LEU A 272 -11.16 -7.63 25.92
N SER A 273 -11.96 -8.37 25.14
CA SER A 273 -13.23 -7.92 24.57
C SER A 273 -14.20 -7.43 25.65
N GLN A 274 -14.36 -8.17 26.76
CA GLN A 274 -15.22 -7.76 27.87
C GLN A 274 -14.73 -6.48 28.55
N ARG A 275 -13.42 -6.37 28.81
CA ARG A 275 -12.82 -5.21 29.48
C ARG A 275 -12.90 -3.94 28.65
N LEU A 276 -12.77 -4.07 27.33
CA LEU A 276 -12.87 -2.96 26.39
C LEU A 276 -14.30 -2.67 25.93
N ALA A 277 -15.26 -3.54 26.27
CA ALA A 277 -16.62 -3.53 25.75
C ALA A 277 -16.66 -3.46 24.21
N ALA A 278 -15.74 -4.19 23.56
CA ALA A 278 -15.56 -4.18 22.11
C ALA A 278 -15.77 -5.60 21.56
N PRO A 279 -16.71 -5.81 20.61
CA PRO A 279 -16.88 -7.11 19.94
C PRO A 279 -15.61 -7.52 19.19
N VAL A 280 -15.44 -8.84 19.02
CA VAL A 280 -14.31 -9.41 18.27
C VAL A 280 -14.73 -9.71 16.83
N HIS A 281 -13.93 -9.27 15.88
CA HIS A 281 -13.90 -9.75 14.51
C HIS A 281 -12.72 -10.73 14.40
N LEU A 282 -12.95 -11.97 13.98
CA LEU A 282 -11.89 -12.94 13.76
C LEU A 282 -11.46 -12.93 12.30
N GLU A 283 -10.15 -12.88 12.10
CA GLU A 283 -9.47 -13.23 10.86
C GLU A 283 -8.87 -14.62 11.05
N ILE A 284 -9.38 -15.60 10.31
CA ILE A 284 -8.98 -17.01 10.44
C ILE A 284 -8.16 -17.41 9.22
N GLU A 285 -6.89 -17.71 9.44
CA GLU A 285 -6.05 -18.40 8.46
C GLU A 285 -6.35 -19.90 8.50
N LEU A 286 -6.73 -20.45 7.35
CA LEU A 286 -7.01 -21.87 7.15
C LEU A 286 -5.78 -22.57 6.56
N PRO A 287 -5.08 -23.45 7.30
CA PRO A 287 -3.87 -24.12 6.81
C PRO A 287 -4.14 -25.07 5.64
N GLY A 288 -5.39 -25.50 5.43
CA GLY A 288 -5.76 -26.38 4.31
C GLY A 288 -5.26 -27.82 4.47
N ARG A 289 -5.13 -28.29 5.73
CA ARG A 289 -4.77 -29.68 6.06
C ARG A 289 -6.00 -30.58 6.15
N ASP A 290 -7.14 -30.01 6.52
CA ASP A 290 -8.43 -30.69 6.60
C ASP A 290 -9.47 -29.97 5.72
N ALA A 291 -10.67 -30.56 5.60
CA ALA A 291 -11.80 -29.88 4.96
C ALA A 291 -12.16 -28.58 5.74
N PRO A 292 -12.65 -27.52 5.06
CA PRO A 292 -12.97 -26.25 5.70
C PRO A 292 -13.87 -26.37 6.93
N ASP A 293 -14.90 -27.23 6.87
CA ASP A 293 -15.79 -27.50 8.01
C ASP A 293 -15.01 -27.96 9.25
N ILE A 294 -14.03 -28.86 9.10
CA ILE A 294 -13.25 -29.41 10.22
C ILE A 294 -12.36 -28.33 10.85
N GLU A 295 -11.67 -27.53 10.02
CA GLU A 295 -10.78 -26.47 10.51
C GLU A 295 -11.57 -25.36 11.20
N LEU A 296 -12.72 -24.96 10.64
CA LEU A 296 -13.57 -23.91 11.20
C LEU A 296 -14.32 -24.40 12.44
N ASP A 297 -14.80 -25.64 12.47
CA ASP A 297 -15.43 -26.24 13.66
C ASP A 297 -14.45 -26.31 14.83
N ARG A 298 -13.16 -26.56 14.58
CA ARG A 298 -12.12 -26.52 15.62
C ARG A 298 -12.02 -25.13 16.26
N VAL A 299 -11.97 -24.07 15.46
CA VAL A 299 -11.93 -22.69 15.97
C VAL A 299 -13.24 -22.33 16.68
N ALA A 300 -14.39 -22.72 16.12
CA ALA A 300 -15.70 -22.47 16.71
C ALA A 300 -15.88 -23.19 18.05
N ALA A 301 -15.42 -24.44 18.18
CA ALA A 301 -15.45 -25.19 19.43
C ALA A 301 -14.63 -24.51 20.53
N VAL A 302 -13.43 -24.00 20.21
CA VAL A 302 -12.61 -23.25 21.16
C VAL A 302 -13.30 -21.93 21.56
N CYS A 303 -13.86 -21.20 20.59
CA CYS A 303 -14.63 -19.99 20.87
C CYS A 303 -15.81 -20.28 21.81
N GLN A 304 -16.55 -21.36 21.56
CA GLN A 304 -17.67 -21.79 22.39
C GLN A 304 -17.23 -22.16 23.80
N ALA A 305 -16.13 -22.91 23.93
CA ALA A 305 -15.56 -23.32 25.23
C ALA A 305 -15.18 -22.11 26.10
N HIS A 306 -14.76 -21.01 25.48
CA HIS A 306 -14.41 -19.76 26.17
C HIS A 306 -15.51 -18.69 26.11
N HIS A 307 -16.71 -19.03 25.65
CA HIS A 307 -17.83 -18.09 25.50
C HIS A 307 -17.50 -16.84 24.67
N LEU A 308 -16.57 -16.97 23.73
CA LEU A 308 -16.32 -15.96 22.71
C LEU A 308 -17.34 -16.15 21.58
N SER A 309 -18.13 -15.12 21.32
CA SER A 309 -19.02 -15.06 20.17
C SER A 309 -18.53 -13.92 19.28
N PRO A 310 -17.78 -14.22 18.21
CA PRO A 310 -17.33 -13.21 17.27
C PRO A 310 -18.52 -12.52 16.60
N ALA A 311 -18.44 -11.20 16.43
CA ALA A 311 -19.45 -10.44 15.67
C ALA A 311 -19.22 -10.57 14.15
N ALA A 312 -18.00 -10.88 13.74
CA ALA A 312 -17.64 -11.14 12.35
C ALA A 312 -16.51 -12.17 12.25
N VAL A 313 -16.48 -12.93 11.15
CA VAL A 313 -15.43 -13.89 10.81
C VAL A 313 -15.05 -13.70 9.35
N LEU A 314 -13.76 -13.55 9.06
CA LEU A 314 -13.20 -13.61 7.72
C LEU A 314 -12.27 -14.83 7.66
N ALA A 315 -12.61 -15.82 6.85
CA ALA A 315 -11.79 -17.01 6.65
C ALA A 315 -11.00 -16.91 5.34
N CYS A 316 -9.69 -17.18 5.38
CA CYS A 316 -8.82 -17.11 4.21
C CYS A 316 -7.88 -18.32 4.18
N PRO A 317 -7.76 -19.03 3.05
CA PRO A 317 -6.72 -20.05 2.88
C PRO A 317 -5.32 -19.47 3.09
N ALA A 318 -4.47 -20.18 3.84
CA ALA A 318 -3.06 -19.82 4.04
C ALA A 318 -2.31 -19.66 2.71
N ALA A 319 -2.64 -20.52 1.74
CA ALA A 319 -2.08 -20.45 0.39
C ALA A 319 -2.35 -19.12 -0.32
N TYR A 320 -3.42 -18.39 0.03
CA TYR A 320 -3.78 -17.10 -0.56
C TYR A 320 -3.15 -15.91 0.18
N LEU A 321 -2.31 -16.16 1.19
CA LEU A 321 -1.47 -15.12 1.82
C LEU A 321 -0.23 -14.77 0.98
N LYS A 322 0.06 -15.53 -0.08
CA LYS A 322 1.11 -15.23 -1.06
C LYS A 322 0.53 -14.52 -2.28
N SER A 323 1.37 -13.72 -2.92
CA SER A 323 1.02 -13.03 -4.15
C SER A 323 1.31 -13.90 -5.36
N TYR A 324 0.34 -14.00 -6.25
CA TYR A 324 0.47 -14.67 -7.54
C TYR A 324 0.22 -13.64 -8.64
N GLN A 325 0.99 -13.70 -9.72
CA GLN A 325 0.75 -12.88 -10.90
C GLN A 325 -0.58 -13.29 -11.56
N PRO A 326 -1.25 -12.38 -12.29
CA PRO A 326 -2.56 -12.66 -12.89
C PRO A 326 -2.59 -13.88 -13.82
N GLN A 327 -1.45 -14.18 -14.46
CA GLN A 327 -1.27 -15.32 -15.37
C GLN A 327 -0.85 -16.62 -14.68
N GLU A 328 -0.45 -16.56 -13.41
CA GLU A 328 0.00 -17.75 -12.67
C GLU A 328 -1.19 -18.62 -12.24
N VAL A 329 -0.92 -19.93 -12.13
CA VAL A 329 -1.88 -20.87 -11.56
C VAL A 329 -1.84 -20.69 -10.05
N TRP A 330 -2.96 -20.23 -9.49
CA TRP A 330 -3.12 -20.14 -8.04
C TRP A 330 -3.16 -21.55 -7.42
N PRO A 331 -2.68 -21.71 -6.17
CA PRO A 331 -2.76 -22.97 -5.47
C PRO A 331 -4.19 -23.50 -5.41
N ASP A 332 -4.32 -24.80 -5.56
CA ASP A 332 -5.59 -25.49 -5.40
C ASP A 332 -6.01 -25.46 -3.92
N VAL A 333 -7.17 -24.89 -3.68
CA VAL A 333 -7.81 -24.78 -2.37
C VAL A 333 -9.28 -25.10 -2.56
N PRO A 334 -10.01 -25.54 -1.51
CA PRO A 334 -11.45 -25.67 -1.59
C PRO A 334 -12.08 -24.38 -2.15
N PRO A 335 -13.14 -24.47 -2.98
CA PRO A 335 -13.82 -23.29 -3.51
C PRO A 335 -14.14 -22.29 -2.40
N LEU A 336 -13.88 -21.00 -2.66
CA LEU A 336 -14.11 -19.96 -1.65
C LEU A 336 -15.56 -19.92 -1.15
N ALA A 337 -16.53 -20.26 -2.01
CA ALA A 337 -17.93 -20.44 -1.64
C ALA A 337 -18.10 -21.47 -0.51
N ASP A 338 -17.49 -22.65 -0.67
CA ASP A 338 -17.56 -23.75 0.32
C ASP A 338 -16.92 -23.34 1.65
N ILE A 339 -15.82 -22.58 1.60
CA ILE A 339 -15.14 -22.03 2.80
C ILE A 339 -16.07 -21.06 3.54
N TYR A 340 -16.72 -20.15 2.82
CA TYR A 340 -17.61 -19.17 3.44
C TYR A 340 -18.90 -19.80 3.96
N ASP A 341 -19.44 -20.80 3.28
CA ASP A 341 -20.58 -21.57 3.76
C ASP A 341 -20.23 -22.39 5.00
N ALA A 342 -19.02 -22.98 5.06
CA ALA A 342 -18.51 -23.62 6.26
C ALA A 342 -18.34 -22.62 7.41
N ALA A 343 -17.82 -21.42 7.14
CA ALA A 343 -17.67 -20.38 8.16
C ALA A 343 -19.04 -19.94 8.70
N ARG A 344 -20.06 -19.86 7.83
CA ARG A 344 -21.43 -19.55 8.22
C ARG A 344 -22.05 -20.64 9.08
N ARG A 345 -21.78 -21.92 8.80
CA ARG A 345 -22.23 -23.05 9.65
C ARG A 345 -21.56 -23.04 11.02
N ALA A 346 -20.24 -22.83 11.06
CA ALA A 346 -19.46 -22.82 12.29
C ALA A 346 -19.76 -21.58 13.18
N PHE A 347 -20.09 -20.44 12.57
CA PHE A 347 -20.36 -19.17 13.26
C PHE A 347 -21.71 -18.55 12.83
N PRO A 348 -22.86 -19.17 13.18
CA PRO A 348 -24.17 -18.78 12.65
C PRO A 348 -24.67 -17.39 13.05
N ASN A 349 -24.10 -16.81 14.11
CA ASN A 349 -24.44 -15.47 14.59
C ASN A 349 -23.44 -14.39 14.15
N ALA A 350 -22.33 -14.78 13.52
CA ALA A 350 -21.33 -13.86 13.02
C ALA A 350 -21.68 -13.42 11.60
N ARG A 351 -21.27 -12.20 11.25
CA ARG A 351 -21.20 -11.80 9.84
C ARG A 351 -20.01 -12.50 9.19
N ILE A 352 -20.20 -13.03 7.99
CA ILE A 352 -19.17 -13.76 7.26
C ILE A 352 -18.55 -12.87 6.20
N GLY A 353 -17.24 -12.72 6.24
CA GLY A 353 -16.45 -11.90 5.34
C GLY A 353 -15.66 -12.74 4.35
N GLY A 354 -15.58 -12.24 3.12
CA GLY A 354 -14.58 -12.67 2.14
C GLY A 354 -13.45 -11.66 2.01
N GLY A 355 -12.52 -11.98 1.11
CA GLY A 355 -11.42 -11.09 0.72
C GLY A 355 -10.07 -11.67 1.07
N MET A 356 -9.12 -10.81 1.45
CA MET A 356 -7.72 -11.20 1.72
C MET A 356 -7.26 -10.70 3.09
N LEU A 357 -6.55 -11.55 3.84
CA LEU A 357 -5.84 -11.14 5.06
C LEU A 357 -4.53 -10.38 4.75
N SER A 358 -4.10 -10.42 3.49
CA SER A 358 -3.00 -9.65 2.89
C SER A 358 -3.54 -8.33 2.31
N TYR A 359 -3.19 -7.96 1.06
CA TYR A 359 -3.41 -6.61 0.53
C TYR A 359 -4.46 -6.57 -0.59
N PHE A 360 -4.78 -5.36 -1.04
CA PHE A 360 -5.69 -5.13 -2.15
C PHE A 360 -5.21 -5.79 -3.45
N THR A 361 -3.88 -5.89 -3.68
CA THR A 361 -3.29 -6.57 -4.85
C THR A 361 -3.84 -7.99 -5.00
N GLU A 362 -3.72 -8.81 -3.95
CA GLU A 362 -4.15 -10.20 -3.97
C GLU A 362 -5.66 -10.28 -4.18
N LEU A 363 -6.42 -9.38 -3.54
CA LEU A 363 -7.86 -9.32 -3.69
C LEU A 363 -8.28 -9.00 -5.13
N ASN A 364 -7.67 -7.97 -5.72
CA ASN A 364 -8.01 -7.52 -7.06
C ASN A 364 -7.64 -8.55 -8.13
N ARG A 365 -6.67 -9.44 -7.83
CA ARG A 365 -6.28 -10.56 -8.69
C ARG A 365 -7.17 -11.80 -8.50
N LYS A 366 -7.76 -11.99 -7.31
CA LYS A 366 -8.61 -13.14 -7.00
C LYS A 366 -9.86 -12.73 -6.21
N TRP A 367 -10.93 -12.47 -6.94
CA TRP A 367 -12.21 -12.03 -6.36
C TRP A 367 -13.00 -13.20 -5.74
N PRO A 368 -13.50 -13.06 -4.49
CA PRO A 368 -14.40 -14.03 -3.88
C PRO A 368 -15.83 -13.97 -4.47
N PRO A 369 -16.61 -15.06 -4.38
CA PRO A 369 -18.01 -15.08 -4.81
C PRO A 369 -18.90 -14.26 -3.87
N ALA A 370 -19.56 -13.22 -4.40
CA ALA A 370 -20.30 -12.23 -3.63
C ALA A 370 -21.47 -12.78 -2.81
N GLU A 371 -22.19 -13.76 -3.37
CA GLU A 371 -23.43 -14.29 -2.78
C GLU A 371 -23.21 -15.05 -1.46
N HIS A 372 -21.97 -15.41 -1.14
CA HIS A 372 -21.63 -16.15 0.08
C HIS A 372 -21.13 -15.25 1.22
N MET A 373 -20.94 -13.95 0.99
CA MET A 373 -20.33 -13.02 1.94
C MET A 373 -21.24 -11.85 2.34
N ASP A 374 -21.15 -11.44 3.61
CA ASP A 374 -21.84 -10.28 4.17
C ASP A 374 -20.99 -8.99 4.10
N PHE A 375 -19.68 -9.13 3.89
CA PHE A 375 -18.73 -8.04 3.71
C PHE A 375 -17.47 -8.52 2.99
N ILE A 376 -16.70 -7.57 2.46
CA ILE A 376 -15.37 -7.80 1.89
C ILE A 376 -14.33 -6.97 2.61
N SER A 377 -13.16 -7.55 2.90
CA SER A 377 -12.04 -6.85 3.54
C SER A 377 -10.70 -7.14 2.88
N HIS A 378 -9.79 -6.19 3.03
CA HIS A 378 -8.36 -6.36 2.80
C HIS A 378 -7.57 -5.41 3.70
N THR A 379 -6.26 -5.63 3.82
CA THR A 379 -5.35 -4.70 4.50
C THR A 379 -4.63 -3.78 3.52
N ILE A 380 -3.89 -2.80 4.04
CA ILE A 380 -3.06 -1.88 3.28
C ILE A 380 -1.70 -1.76 3.98
N SER A 381 -0.62 -1.70 3.20
CA SER A 381 0.71 -1.33 3.69
C SER A 381 1.27 -0.23 2.80
N PRO A 382 1.59 0.96 3.34
CA PRO A 382 2.07 2.07 2.52
C PRO A 382 3.57 2.00 2.21
N ILE A 383 4.26 0.93 2.62
CA ILE A 383 5.72 0.77 2.51
C ILE A 383 6.15 -0.42 1.64
N VAL A 384 5.34 -0.86 0.66
CA VAL A 384 5.69 -2.01 -0.18
C VAL A 384 6.91 -1.73 -1.06
N HIS A 385 6.87 -0.65 -1.84
CA HIS A 385 7.95 -0.35 -2.80
C HIS A 385 8.93 0.72 -2.32
N ALA A 386 8.49 1.64 -1.47
CA ALA A 386 9.32 2.69 -0.90
C ALA A 386 8.81 3.08 0.49
N ALA A 387 9.72 3.55 1.34
CA ALA A 387 9.42 3.93 2.72
C ALA A 387 9.80 5.38 3.05
N ASP A 388 10.08 6.23 2.05
CA ASP A 388 10.30 7.65 2.30
C ASP A 388 8.99 8.35 2.74
N ASP A 389 9.13 9.51 3.40
CA ASP A 389 7.99 10.20 4.01
C ASP A 389 6.98 10.73 2.98
N VAL A 390 7.46 11.14 1.81
CA VAL A 390 6.62 11.71 0.76
C VAL A 390 5.75 10.61 0.17
N THR A 391 6.36 9.48 -0.23
CA THR A 391 5.63 8.35 -0.79
C THR A 391 4.53 7.85 0.16
N VAL A 392 4.85 7.63 1.44
CA VAL A 392 3.88 7.12 2.42
C VAL A 392 2.67 8.03 2.58
N MET A 393 2.86 9.36 2.52
CA MET A 393 1.75 10.32 2.60
C MET A 393 0.96 10.47 1.30
N GLU A 394 1.63 10.36 0.14
CA GLU A 394 0.97 10.39 -1.18
C GLU A 394 0.09 9.16 -1.40
N ASN A 395 0.52 8.01 -0.89
CA ASN A 395 -0.18 6.73 -1.01
C ASN A 395 -1.60 6.73 -0.42
N LEU A 396 -1.92 7.65 0.49
CA LEU A 396 -3.28 7.87 1.00
C LEU A 396 -4.31 8.14 -0.11
N THR A 397 -3.88 8.74 -1.22
CA THR A 397 -4.75 9.07 -2.36
C THR A 397 -5.26 7.84 -3.12
N THR A 398 -4.67 6.66 -2.89
CA THR A 398 -5.08 5.41 -3.57
C THR A 398 -6.41 4.87 -3.07
N LEU A 399 -6.82 5.19 -1.84
CA LEU A 399 -8.07 4.70 -1.24
C LEU A 399 -9.30 5.00 -2.10
N ALA A 400 -9.35 6.17 -2.72
CA ALA A 400 -10.47 6.53 -3.60
C ALA A 400 -10.55 5.59 -4.82
N SER A 401 -9.40 5.18 -5.38
CA SER A 401 -9.34 4.24 -6.51
C SER A 401 -9.68 2.81 -6.07
N MET A 402 -9.22 2.37 -4.89
CA MET A 402 -9.58 1.07 -4.32
C MET A 402 -11.09 0.98 -4.07
N ALA A 403 -11.66 1.99 -3.40
CA ALA A 403 -13.08 2.08 -3.15
C ALA A 403 -13.91 2.06 -4.44
N ALA A 404 -13.50 2.81 -5.47
CA ALA A 404 -14.15 2.80 -6.78
C ALA A 404 -14.10 1.41 -7.44
N THR A 405 -12.95 0.73 -7.37
CA THR A 405 -12.78 -0.63 -7.92
C THR A 405 -13.65 -1.65 -7.19
N ILE A 406 -13.72 -1.58 -5.85
CA ILE A 406 -14.66 -2.41 -5.06
C ILE A 406 -16.11 -2.08 -5.44
N THR A 407 -16.45 -0.83 -5.76
CA THR A 407 -17.84 -0.46 -6.13
C THR A 407 -18.22 -1.02 -7.47
N GLU A 408 -17.31 -0.96 -8.44
CA GLU A 408 -17.53 -1.53 -9.75
C GLU A 408 -17.73 -3.05 -9.69
N ARG A 409 -16.99 -3.74 -8.81
CA ARG A 409 -17.02 -5.21 -8.69
C ARG A 409 -18.11 -5.72 -7.75
N LEU A 410 -18.35 -5.03 -6.64
CA LEU A 410 -19.16 -5.46 -5.49
C LEU A 410 -19.88 -4.26 -4.88
N ALA A 411 -20.85 -3.72 -5.61
CA ALA A 411 -21.58 -2.51 -5.22
C ALA A 411 -22.34 -2.68 -3.89
N ASP A 412 -23.01 -3.83 -3.71
CA ASP A 412 -23.94 -4.06 -2.59
C ASP A 412 -23.29 -4.75 -1.38
N ILE A 413 -22.01 -5.10 -1.47
CA ILE A 413 -21.28 -5.75 -0.36
C ILE A 413 -20.64 -4.67 0.51
N GLU A 414 -20.78 -4.80 1.83
CA GLU A 414 -20.13 -3.90 2.78
C GLU A 414 -18.61 -3.98 2.62
N TYR A 415 -17.97 -2.83 2.39
CA TYR A 415 -16.53 -2.74 2.22
C TYR A 415 -15.84 -2.36 3.53
N ARG A 416 -14.92 -3.19 4.00
CA ARG A 416 -14.12 -2.98 5.22
C ARG A 416 -12.63 -2.91 4.87
N ILE A 417 -11.87 -2.25 5.75
CA ILE A 417 -10.42 -2.13 5.59
C ILE A 417 -9.73 -2.45 6.92
N GLY A 418 -8.65 -3.21 6.83
CA GLY A 418 -7.70 -3.43 7.90
C GLY A 418 -7.71 -4.85 8.44
N PRO A 419 -6.85 -5.16 9.43
CA PRO A 419 -5.88 -4.28 10.11
C PRO A 419 -4.90 -3.52 9.22
N THR A 420 -4.63 -2.25 9.52
CA THR A 420 -3.71 -1.43 8.71
C THR A 420 -2.89 -0.48 9.59
N ALA A 421 -1.59 -0.40 9.30
CA ALA A 421 -0.59 0.40 10.00
C ALA A 421 0.49 0.85 8.99
N LEU A 422 1.56 1.51 9.45
CA LEU A 422 2.70 1.83 8.57
C LEU A 422 3.54 0.57 8.33
N SER A 423 3.83 -0.15 9.42
CA SER A 423 4.50 -1.44 9.41
C SER A 423 3.74 -2.47 8.58
N MET A 424 4.51 -3.34 7.91
CA MET A 424 4.01 -4.45 7.15
C MET A 424 3.69 -5.61 8.10
N ARG A 425 2.44 -6.10 8.05
CA ARG A 425 2.01 -7.24 8.87
C ARG A 425 2.33 -8.59 8.25
N HIS A 426 2.11 -8.71 6.94
CA HIS A 426 2.38 -9.92 6.17
C HIS A 426 3.18 -9.55 4.93
N ASN A 427 4.10 -10.41 4.50
CA ASN A 427 4.81 -10.24 3.23
C ASN A 427 4.34 -11.32 2.22
N PRO A 428 3.40 -10.99 1.31
CA PRO A 428 2.97 -11.90 0.26
C PRO A 428 4.03 -12.19 -0.80
N TYR A 429 5.09 -11.38 -0.87
CA TYR A 429 6.10 -11.40 -1.94
C TYR A 429 7.38 -12.13 -1.56
N GLY A 430 7.56 -12.45 -0.28
CA GLY A 430 8.75 -13.13 0.25
C GLY A 430 8.37 -14.11 1.36
N THR A 431 9.37 -14.69 2.02
CA THR A 431 9.14 -15.64 3.12
C THR A 431 8.55 -14.95 4.33
N GLU A 432 9.17 -13.84 4.76
CA GLU A 432 8.83 -13.06 5.95
C GLU A 432 8.95 -11.55 5.69
N THR A 433 8.41 -10.75 6.60
CA THR A 433 8.64 -9.29 6.65
C THR A 433 10.08 -8.97 7.04
N ILE A 434 10.59 -7.81 6.64
CA ILE A 434 11.98 -7.43 6.94
C ILE A 434 12.08 -6.97 8.40
N ALA A 435 12.96 -7.59 9.17
CA ALA A 435 13.27 -7.17 10.53
C ALA A 435 13.95 -5.78 10.52
N ASN A 436 13.44 -4.84 11.32
CA ASN A 436 13.95 -3.48 11.41
C ASN A 436 14.45 -3.14 12.82
N THR A 437 15.58 -3.74 13.21
CA THR A 437 16.22 -3.53 14.53
C THR A 437 16.85 -2.14 14.67
N ASP A 438 17.31 -1.58 13.55
CA ASP A 438 18.08 -0.33 13.51
C ASP A 438 17.19 0.92 13.35
N ASN A 439 15.87 0.77 13.48
CA ASN A 439 14.90 1.87 13.40
C ASN A 439 15.00 2.67 12.09
N GLN A 440 15.20 1.97 10.98
CA GLN A 440 15.33 2.56 9.65
C GLN A 440 13.98 2.73 8.95
N ARG A 441 13.94 3.50 7.87
CA ARG A 441 12.77 3.63 7.00
C ARG A 441 12.98 2.78 5.77
N ILE A 442 12.65 1.50 5.90
CA ILE A 442 12.87 0.50 4.86
C ILE A 442 11.53 -0.08 4.42
N ALA A 443 11.44 -0.44 3.14
CA ALA A 443 10.24 -1.06 2.59
C ALA A 443 10.02 -2.44 3.23
N MET A 444 8.76 -2.88 3.29
CA MET A 444 8.35 -4.22 3.75
C MET A 444 8.78 -4.57 5.20
N ALA A 445 9.11 -3.58 6.02
CA ALA A 445 9.51 -3.80 7.41
C ALA A 445 8.36 -4.15 8.33
N ASP A 446 8.63 -5.05 9.28
CA ASP A 446 7.71 -5.48 10.34
C ASP A 446 7.48 -4.42 11.45
N ALA A 447 8.30 -3.38 11.47
CA ALA A 447 8.22 -2.26 12.38
C ALA A 447 8.65 -0.97 11.66
N ASP A 448 7.93 0.13 11.85
CA ASP A 448 8.30 1.43 11.30
C ASP A 448 8.53 2.45 12.42
N PRO A 449 9.71 3.11 12.49
CA PRO A 449 10.03 4.06 13.55
C PRO A 449 9.06 5.25 13.62
N ARG A 450 8.36 5.57 12.52
CA ARG A 450 7.42 6.69 12.43
C ARG A 450 6.10 6.41 13.14
N GLU A 451 5.79 5.15 13.48
CA GLU A 451 4.64 4.78 14.32
C GLU A 451 4.72 5.36 15.72
N ARG A 452 5.93 5.65 16.19
CA ARG A 452 6.19 6.33 17.45
C ARG A 452 6.05 7.86 17.39
N GLY A 453 5.94 8.43 16.18
CA GLY A 453 5.94 9.88 15.97
C GLY A 453 4.58 10.46 15.59
N LEU A 454 4.54 11.79 15.47
CA LEU A 454 3.38 12.52 14.91
C LEU A 454 3.08 12.14 13.46
N PHE A 455 4.05 11.57 12.74
CA PHE A 455 3.88 11.10 11.37
C PHE A 455 2.77 10.05 11.27
N ALA A 456 2.75 9.03 12.13
CA ALA A 456 1.69 8.03 12.13
C ALA A 456 0.33 8.60 12.57
N ALA A 457 0.32 9.57 13.48
CA ALA A 457 -0.89 10.29 13.86
C ALA A 457 -1.48 11.06 12.66
N ALA A 458 -0.65 11.77 11.90
CA ALA A 458 -1.06 12.48 10.69
C ALA A 458 -1.49 11.51 9.57
N TRP A 459 -0.78 10.39 9.40
CA TRP A 459 -1.13 9.37 8.41
C TRP A 459 -2.46 8.70 8.72
N ALA A 460 -2.71 8.29 9.97
CA ALA A 460 -3.98 7.69 10.40
C ALA A 460 -5.16 8.63 10.12
N LEU A 461 -4.98 9.92 10.43
CA LEU A 461 -5.99 10.93 10.17
C LEU A 461 -6.19 11.18 8.67
N GLY A 462 -5.10 11.20 7.91
CA GLY A 462 -5.12 11.32 6.45
C GLY A 462 -5.81 10.13 5.76
N LEU A 463 -5.69 8.93 6.33
CA LEU A 463 -6.38 7.73 5.85
C LEU A 463 -7.89 7.89 5.97
N VAL A 464 -8.39 8.28 7.16
CA VAL A 464 -9.83 8.55 7.37
C VAL A 464 -10.31 9.71 6.50
N ALA A 465 -9.51 10.78 6.37
CA ALA A 465 -9.85 11.90 5.50
C ALA A 465 -9.99 11.52 4.02
N SER A 466 -9.32 10.45 3.58
CA SER A 466 -9.36 9.96 2.20
C SER A 466 -10.58 9.07 1.90
N MET A 467 -11.36 8.69 2.93
CA MET A 467 -12.57 7.86 2.80
C MET A 467 -13.81 8.68 2.49
N GLN A 468 -13.74 9.56 1.48
CA GLN A 468 -14.84 10.46 1.09
C GLN A 468 -15.58 10.00 -0.18
N SER A 469 -15.16 8.91 -0.83
CA SER A 469 -15.77 8.44 -2.09
C SER A 469 -16.74 7.26 -1.93
N ARG A 470 -16.58 6.46 -0.88
CA ARG A 470 -17.46 5.32 -0.54
C ARG A 470 -17.50 5.15 0.97
N GLU A 471 -18.66 4.77 1.50
CA GLU A 471 -18.77 4.37 2.90
C GLU A 471 -17.95 3.10 3.18
N ILE A 472 -17.10 3.18 4.20
CA ILE A 472 -16.35 2.05 4.75
C ILE A 472 -17.14 1.54 5.95
N GLY A 473 -17.53 0.27 5.95
CA GLY A 473 -18.36 -0.33 7.00
C GLY A 473 -17.65 -0.45 8.34
N SER A 474 -16.33 -0.71 8.31
CA SER A 474 -15.47 -0.64 9.50
C SER A 474 -14.01 -0.49 9.09
N LEU A 475 -13.24 0.16 9.97
CA LEU A 475 -11.80 0.37 9.79
C LEU A 475 -11.03 -0.17 11.00
N THR A 476 -10.06 -1.05 10.79
CA THR A 476 -9.12 -1.46 11.84
C THR A 476 -7.77 -0.79 11.65
N LEU A 477 -7.39 0.07 12.58
CA LEU A 477 -6.18 0.90 12.50
C LEU A 477 -5.24 0.62 13.67
N PHE A 478 -3.98 0.30 13.36
CA PHE A 478 -2.94 -0.05 14.34
C PHE A 478 -3.37 -1.22 15.23
N ALA A 479 -2.55 -1.54 16.23
CA ALA A 479 -2.78 -2.68 17.11
C ALA A 479 -2.94 -2.27 18.59
N ALA A 480 -3.52 -3.17 19.36
CA ALA A 480 -3.55 -3.10 20.83
C ALA A 480 -2.20 -3.52 21.44
N SER A 481 -1.42 -4.33 20.73
CA SER A 481 -0.13 -4.90 21.14
C SER A 481 0.78 -5.15 19.93
N GLY A 482 2.03 -5.55 20.16
CA GLY A 482 2.99 -5.80 19.10
C GLY A 482 3.60 -4.54 18.47
N PRO A 483 4.34 -4.67 17.34
CA PRO A 483 5.12 -3.59 16.76
C PRO A 483 4.31 -2.34 16.40
N SER A 484 3.09 -2.52 15.88
CA SER A 484 2.16 -1.46 15.51
C SER A 484 1.21 -1.03 16.62
N SER A 485 1.52 -1.38 17.88
CA SER A 485 0.68 -0.98 19.01
C SER A 485 0.51 0.54 19.07
N VAL A 486 -0.69 0.99 19.45
CA VAL A 486 -0.95 2.40 19.82
C VAL A 486 -0.29 2.78 21.14
N LEU A 487 0.14 1.79 21.93
CA LEU A 487 0.87 1.97 23.17
C LEU A 487 2.37 1.88 22.93
N HIS A 488 3.13 2.44 23.86
CA HIS A 488 4.52 2.03 23.99
C HIS A 488 4.57 0.66 24.68
N VAL A 489 5.23 -0.29 24.03
CA VAL A 489 5.47 -1.62 24.55
C VAL A 489 6.98 -1.81 24.52
N THR A 490 7.60 -1.96 25.70
CA THR A 490 9.00 -2.39 25.81
C THR A 490 9.11 -3.80 25.24
N GLY A 491 10.11 -4.06 24.41
CA GLY A 491 10.28 -5.34 23.75
C GLY A 491 11.74 -5.63 23.44
N GLU A 492 11.98 -6.60 22.58
CA GLU A 492 13.34 -7.02 22.21
C GLU A 492 14.12 -5.96 21.43
N ARG A 493 13.42 -4.96 20.87
CA ARG A 493 14.02 -3.89 20.06
C ARG A 493 14.03 -2.58 20.83
N TYR A 494 15.21 -1.96 20.85
CA TYR A 494 15.36 -0.62 21.36
C TYR A 494 14.53 0.37 20.53
N GLN A 495 13.70 1.15 21.21
CA GLN A 495 12.85 2.20 20.67
C GLN A 495 13.35 3.55 21.19
N PRO A 496 14.24 4.23 20.44
CA PRO A 496 14.85 5.49 20.87
C PRO A 496 13.81 6.51 21.36
N TRP A 497 14.18 7.28 22.38
CA TRP A 497 13.34 8.24 23.11
C TRP A 497 12.24 7.59 23.96
N PHE A 498 11.53 6.58 23.46
CA PHE A 498 10.46 5.90 24.20
C PHE A 498 11.02 5.03 25.34
N ASP A 499 12.00 4.18 25.05
CA ASP A 499 12.63 3.33 26.08
C ASP A 499 13.39 4.16 27.14
N ASP A 500 13.89 5.35 26.75
CA ASP A 500 14.60 6.27 27.63
C ASP A 500 13.66 7.21 28.41
N THR A 501 12.35 7.17 28.11
CA THR A 501 11.33 8.01 28.74
C THR A 501 10.25 7.14 29.39
N PRO A 502 10.43 6.71 30.66
CA PRO A 502 9.52 5.77 31.32
C PRO A 502 8.04 6.19 31.35
N ASP A 503 7.77 7.49 31.33
CA ASP A 503 6.42 8.05 31.32
C ASP A 503 5.76 8.04 29.93
N ALA A 504 6.52 7.76 28.86
CA ALA A 504 6.03 7.70 27.48
C ALA A 504 5.29 6.38 27.23
N VAL A 505 4.09 6.25 27.78
CA VAL A 505 3.32 4.99 27.80
C VAL A 505 2.37 4.80 26.62
N VAL A 506 2.12 5.85 25.86
CA VAL A 506 1.26 5.86 24.66
C VAL A 506 1.98 6.53 23.50
N ARG A 507 1.74 6.05 22.26
CA ARG A 507 2.27 6.69 21.05
C ARG A 507 1.32 7.81 20.58
N PRO A 508 1.79 8.84 19.85
CA PRO A 508 0.93 9.96 19.45
C PRO A 508 -0.36 9.55 18.71
N VAL A 509 -0.30 8.48 17.92
CA VAL A 509 -1.46 7.93 17.20
C VAL A 509 -2.60 7.48 18.12
N PHE A 510 -2.31 7.10 19.37
CA PHE A 510 -3.31 6.78 20.40
C PHE A 510 -4.36 7.88 20.56
N HIS A 511 -3.91 9.14 20.61
CA HIS A 511 -4.79 10.28 20.82
C HIS A 511 -5.68 10.55 19.61
N VAL A 512 -5.15 10.34 18.41
CA VAL A 512 -5.91 10.47 17.16
C VAL A 512 -6.96 9.37 17.07
N ILE A 513 -6.62 8.11 17.31
CA ILE A 513 -7.57 7.00 17.26
C ILE A 513 -8.66 7.18 18.33
N ARG A 514 -8.30 7.53 19.57
CA ARG A 514 -9.28 7.87 20.62
C ARG A 514 -10.22 9.00 20.19
N GLY A 515 -9.69 10.01 19.53
CA GLY A 515 -10.48 11.13 19.03
C GLY A 515 -11.46 10.71 17.94
N LEU A 516 -10.99 9.90 16.98
CA LEU A 516 -11.76 9.39 15.85
C LEU A 516 -12.83 8.38 16.26
N THR A 517 -12.56 7.50 17.23
CA THR A 517 -13.57 6.56 17.74
C THR A 517 -14.78 7.32 18.30
N ALA A 518 -14.55 8.44 18.98
CA ALA A 518 -15.65 9.28 19.47
C ALA A 518 -16.46 9.97 18.35
N GLN A 519 -15.97 9.99 17.10
CA GLN A 519 -16.65 10.60 15.96
C GLN A 519 -17.35 9.60 15.04
N ALA A 520 -17.27 8.29 15.31
CA ALA A 520 -17.91 7.29 14.45
C ALA A 520 -19.42 7.59 14.24
N SER A 521 -19.93 7.19 13.08
CA SER A 521 -21.30 7.46 12.62
C SER A 521 -21.66 8.92 12.36
N HIS A 522 -20.79 9.89 12.66
CA HIS A 522 -21.04 11.28 12.27
C HIS A 522 -20.85 11.44 10.76
N PRO A 523 -21.77 12.13 10.06
CA PRO A 523 -21.62 12.42 8.64
C PRO A 523 -20.37 13.26 8.38
N ILE A 524 -19.57 12.83 7.42
CA ILE A 524 -18.45 13.59 6.88
C ILE A 524 -19.01 14.65 5.93
N ARG A 525 -18.46 15.86 5.98
CA ARG A 525 -18.70 16.92 5.00
C ARG A 525 -17.51 17.00 4.05
N ASN A 526 -17.79 17.28 2.79
CA ASN A 526 -16.73 17.53 1.80
C ASN A 526 -15.89 18.71 2.26
N VAL A 527 -14.57 18.60 2.08
CA VAL A 527 -13.64 19.69 2.37
C VAL A 527 -12.81 19.93 1.13
N ALA A 528 -12.78 21.18 0.66
CA ALA A 528 -11.88 21.61 -0.39
C ALA A 528 -10.76 22.45 0.22
N LEU A 529 -9.52 22.05 -0.06
CA LEU A 529 -8.31 22.79 0.30
C LEU A 529 -7.80 23.50 -0.95
N ASP A 530 -7.53 24.79 -0.85
CA ASP A 530 -6.95 25.58 -1.95
C ASP A 530 -5.65 26.27 -1.52
N GLY A 531 -4.88 26.69 -2.52
CA GLY A 531 -3.59 27.33 -2.36
C GLY A 531 -2.48 26.33 -2.01
N PRO A 532 -1.44 26.76 -1.26
CA PRO A 532 -0.24 25.95 -1.04
C PRO A 532 -0.47 24.68 -0.20
N CYS A 533 -1.65 24.54 0.42
CA CYS A 533 -1.97 23.41 1.29
C CYS A 533 -2.77 22.28 0.62
N ALA A 534 -3.27 22.46 -0.61
CA ALA A 534 -4.10 21.47 -1.31
C ALA A 534 -3.48 20.06 -1.34
N ASN A 535 -2.15 19.99 -1.54
CA ASN A 535 -1.40 18.73 -1.57
C ASN A 535 -0.66 18.43 -0.26
N ARG A 536 -0.76 19.29 0.75
CA ARG A 536 0.01 19.20 2.00
C ARG A 536 -0.85 18.96 3.23
N VAL A 537 -2.16 19.16 3.14
CA VAL A 537 -3.08 18.93 4.25
C VAL A 537 -4.07 17.85 3.83
N ALA A 538 -4.41 16.95 4.75
CA ALA A 538 -5.59 16.11 4.65
C ALA A 538 -6.60 16.59 5.69
N ALA A 539 -7.87 16.67 5.30
CA ALA A 539 -8.89 17.26 6.14
C ALA A 539 -10.24 16.58 5.93
N PHE A 540 -11.01 16.48 7.00
CA PHE A 540 -12.43 16.22 6.93
C PHE A 540 -13.15 17.00 8.02
N CYS A 541 -14.44 17.25 7.81
CA CYS A 541 -15.27 17.96 8.76
C CYS A 541 -16.48 17.10 9.14
N ILE A 542 -16.93 17.22 10.38
CA ILE A 542 -18.11 16.53 10.91
C ILE A 542 -19.06 17.54 11.58
N GLY A 543 -20.36 17.22 11.56
CA GLY A 543 -21.35 17.80 12.47
C GLY A 543 -22.59 18.45 11.81
N PRO A 544 -23.81 18.12 12.30
CA PRO A 544 -25.04 18.87 12.01
C PRO A 544 -25.34 20.02 12.99
N SER A 545 -24.77 20.02 14.21
CA SER A 545 -25.05 21.00 15.29
C SER A 545 -23.82 21.81 15.77
N GLY A 546 -22.64 21.54 15.21
CA GLY A 546 -21.39 22.26 15.45
C GLY A 546 -20.29 21.68 14.56
N LEU A 547 -19.49 22.53 13.90
CA LEU A 547 -18.47 22.07 12.96
C LEU A 547 -17.19 21.72 13.70
N THR A 548 -16.80 20.44 13.63
CA THR A 548 -15.46 20.01 14.04
C THR A 548 -14.64 19.72 12.79
N ILE A 549 -13.46 20.31 12.69
CA ILE A 549 -12.55 20.15 11.55
C ILE A 549 -11.33 19.38 12.02
N TRP A 550 -11.04 18.29 11.34
CA TRP A 550 -9.83 17.52 11.53
C TRP A 550 -8.82 17.87 10.46
N LEU A 551 -7.57 18.15 10.87
CA LEU A 551 -6.49 18.56 9.98
C LEU A 551 -5.24 17.71 10.26
N ALA A 552 -4.73 17.07 9.21
CA ALA A 552 -3.42 16.43 9.22
C ALA A 552 -2.48 17.20 8.30
N ASN A 553 -1.38 17.71 8.85
CA ASN A 553 -0.28 18.20 8.03
C ASN A 553 0.52 16.99 7.48
N ARG A 554 0.52 16.85 6.16
CA ARG A 554 1.26 15.85 5.39
C ARG A 554 2.58 16.40 4.84
N ALA A 555 2.84 17.70 4.98
CA ALA A 555 4.11 18.29 4.60
C ALA A 555 5.19 17.99 5.64
N ARG A 556 6.42 17.87 5.12
CA ARG A 556 7.65 17.72 5.89
C ARG A 556 8.13 19.05 6.45
#